data_AF-A0A6P1A3J3-F1
#
_entry.id   AF-A0A6P1A3J3-F1
#
_cell.length_a   1.000
_cell.length_b   1.000
_cell.length_c   1.000
_cell.angle_alpha   90.00
_cell.angle_beta   90.00
_cell.angle_gamma   90.00
#
_symmetry.space_group_name_H-M   'P 1'
#
loop_
_entity.id
_entity.type
_entity.pdbx_description
1 polymer ?
#
loop_
_entity_poly.entity_id
_entity_poly.type
_entity_poly.pdbx_seq_one_letter_code
_entity_poly.pdbx_strand_id
1 'polypeptide(L)'
;MTMPNFLILGAAKAGTTSIYRYLKQHPQIYMSPAKEPRFFAFEGENLDFRGLGDEKEADFMVTDIDAYRALFKKVTNQVAIGEASTSYLYIAKSVERIKYYIPKAKLIAILRDPAERAYSNYLHLLKQEREPLDFAEALAQEEERIQNNWWSFWHYKHQGLYYVQMKRYYDVFEKSQIKVYLYEDLKNNPLGMLKDMFGFLEIDDTFTPDISEKVRQAPRLPKNKALESFLSQPHPVKSILSPLLPTSLRDKLVNKIRYLNRGKPKLSPAVRKQLIEFYREDILQLQDL
;
A
#
# COMPACT_ATOMS: atom_id res chain seq x y z
N MET A 1 -22.73 15.96 10.85
CA MET A 1 -21.29 15.81 11.08
C MET A 1 -20.57 15.76 9.74
N THR A 2 -19.36 16.30 9.67
CA THR A 2 -18.54 16.37 8.46
C THR A 2 -18.14 14.97 7.97
N MET A 3 -18.18 14.76 6.64
CA MET A 3 -17.75 13.55 5.94
C MET A 3 -16.67 13.91 4.92
N PRO A 4 -15.83 12.96 4.48
CA PRO A 4 -14.88 13.23 3.42
C PRO A 4 -15.61 13.48 2.09
N ASN A 5 -15.06 14.38 1.28
CA ASN A 5 -15.52 14.68 -0.07
C ASN A 5 -14.54 14.18 -1.14
N PHE A 6 -13.42 13.58 -0.75
CA PHE A 6 -12.61 12.76 -1.65
C PHE A 6 -11.98 11.54 -0.96
N LEU A 7 -11.70 10.50 -1.74
CA LEU A 7 -11.07 9.26 -1.27
C LEU A 7 -9.88 8.87 -2.16
N ILE A 8 -8.80 8.42 -1.54
CA ILE A 8 -7.73 7.67 -2.22
C ILE A 8 -8.04 6.17 -2.04
N LEU A 9 -8.58 5.56 -3.10
CA LEU A 9 -9.11 4.20 -3.08
C LEU A 9 -8.05 3.11 -3.04
N GLY A 10 -6.86 3.40 -3.54
CA GLY A 10 -5.85 2.39 -3.83
C GLY A 10 -4.92 2.82 -4.95
N ALA A 11 -4.14 1.91 -5.52
CA ALA A 11 -3.99 0.52 -5.10
C ALA A 11 -2.98 0.39 -3.95
N ALA A 12 -3.09 -0.69 -3.17
CA ALA A 12 -2.06 -1.00 -2.18
C ALA A 12 -0.70 -1.16 -2.89
N LYS A 13 0.36 -0.63 -2.27
CA LYS A 13 1.75 -0.64 -2.79
C LYS A 13 2.00 0.19 -4.05
N ALA A 14 1.08 1.10 -4.40
CA ALA A 14 1.22 2.05 -5.51
C ALA A 14 1.57 3.49 -5.07
N GLY A 15 2.12 3.69 -3.86
CA GLY A 15 2.61 5.01 -3.43
C GLY A 15 1.59 5.91 -2.72
N THR A 16 0.39 5.40 -2.40
CA THR A 16 -0.67 6.12 -1.67
C THR A 16 -0.22 6.73 -0.35
N THR A 17 0.78 6.15 0.33
CA THR A 17 1.32 6.72 1.58
C THR A 17 2.08 8.02 1.35
N SER A 18 2.82 8.13 0.25
CA SER A 18 3.49 9.38 -0.14
C SER A 18 2.45 10.45 -0.46
N ILE A 19 1.46 10.09 -1.28
CA ILE A 19 0.39 11.00 -1.67
C ILE A 19 -0.39 11.50 -0.45
N TYR A 20 -0.82 10.59 0.45
CA TYR A 20 -1.46 10.97 1.71
C TYR A 20 -0.62 11.99 2.50
N ARG A 21 0.71 11.82 2.56
CA ARG A 21 1.60 12.77 3.27
C ARG A 21 1.72 14.09 2.54
N TYR A 22 1.83 14.10 1.22
CA TYR A 22 1.96 15.32 0.43
C TYR A 22 0.67 16.15 0.45
N LEU A 23 -0.49 15.50 0.28
CA LEU A 23 -1.79 16.17 0.36
C LEU A 23 -2.04 16.78 1.74
N LYS A 24 -1.65 16.09 2.83
CA LYS A 24 -1.82 16.58 4.20
C LYS A 24 -1.08 17.90 4.48
N GLN A 25 -0.11 18.29 3.65
CA GLN A 25 0.62 19.55 3.81
C GLN A 25 -0.17 20.77 3.29
N HIS A 26 -1.14 20.56 2.39
CA HIS A 26 -1.85 21.67 1.76
C HIS A 26 -2.86 22.32 2.72
N PRO A 27 -2.87 23.66 2.89
CA PRO A 27 -3.74 24.35 3.85
C PRO A 27 -5.25 24.18 3.61
N GLN A 28 -5.67 23.85 2.39
CA GLN A 28 -7.08 23.61 2.03
C GLN A 28 -7.48 22.14 2.10
N ILE A 29 -6.55 21.24 2.47
CA ILE A 29 -6.80 19.82 2.61
C ILE A 29 -6.83 19.43 4.09
N TYR A 30 -7.88 18.71 4.49
CA TYR A 30 -7.91 17.94 5.73
C TYR A 30 -7.86 16.45 5.40
N MET A 31 -6.78 15.76 5.76
CA MET A 31 -6.73 14.29 5.68
C MET A 31 -7.15 13.67 7.02
N SER A 32 -7.89 12.56 6.97
CA SER A 32 -8.20 11.72 8.14
C SER A 32 -6.92 11.50 8.97
N PRO A 33 -6.91 11.68 10.30
CA PRO A 33 -5.68 11.64 11.09
C PRO A 33 -4.89 10.32 10.96
N ALA A 34 -5.63 9.22 10.90
CA ALA A 34 -5.12 7.89 10.57
C ALA A 34 -5.34 7.59 9.08
N LYS A 35 -4.34 6.97 8.46
CA LYS A 35 -4.47 6.36 7.14
C LYS A 35 -5.05 4.95 7.32
N GLU A 36 -5.77 4.44 6.33
CA GLU A 36 -6.38 3.10 6.32
C GLU A 36 -7.44 2.87 7.43
N PRO A 37 -8.39 3.79 7.70
CA PRO A 37 -9.53 3.48 8.57
C PRO A 37 -10.43 2.37 8.00
N ARG A 38 -10.46 2.18 6.67
CA ARG A 38 -11.16 1.10 5.96
C ARG A 38 -12.67 0.99 6.22
N PHE A 39 -13.30 2.08 6.64
CA PHE A 39 -14.73 2.12 6.94
C PHE A 39 -15.61 1.62 5.81
N PHE A 40 -15.47 2.17 4.60
CA PHE A 40 -16.30 1.71 3.49
C PHE A 40 -16.03 0.25 3.07
N ALA A 41 -14.93 -0.36 3.48
CA ALA A 41 -14.68 -1.78 3.23
C ALA A 41 -15.39 -2.68 4.23
N PHE A 42 -15.65 -2.23 5.46
CA PHE A 42 -16.07 -3.08 6.58
C PHE A 42 -17.17 -2.50 7.46
N GLU A 43 -17.89 -1.47 7.00
CA GLU A 43 -19.01 -0.88 7.72
C GLU A 43 -19.97 -1.96 8.23
N GLY A 44 -20.19 -1.98 9.55
CA GLY A 44 -21.09 -2.90 10.23
C GLY A 44 -20.66 -4.37 10.25
N GLU A 45 -19.46 -4.70 9.75
CA GLU A 45 -18.97 -6.08 9.71
C GLU A 45 -18.24 -6.48 10.99
N ASN A 46 -18.41 -7.75 11.38
CA ASN A 46 -17.55 -8.40 12.37
C ASN A 46 -16.40 -9.08 11.63
N LEU A 47 -15.16 -8.73 11.98
CA LEU A 47 -13.97 -9.10 11.23
C LEU A 47 -13.23 -10.25 11.92
N ASP A 48 -13.06 -11.36 11.20
CA ASP A 48 -12.38 -12.58 11.66
C ASP A 48 -11.34 -13.03 10.62
N PHE A 49 -10.26 -12.24 10.46
CA PHE A 49 -9.18 -12.59 9.54
C PHE A 49 -8.29 -13.66 10.15
N ARG A 50 -7.96 -14.69 9.35
CA ARG A 50 -7.30 -15.92 9.85
C ARG A 50 -5.89 -16.14 9.29
N GLY A 51 -5.32 -15.13 8.64
CA GLY A 51 -3.95 -15.22 8.15
C GLY A 51 -2.91 -15.02 9.23
N LEU A 52 -1.67 -15.42 8.93
CA LEU A 52 -0.56 -15.33 9.88
C LEU A 52 -0.30 -13.87 10.30
N GLY A 53 -0.47 -13.54 11.58
CA GLY A 53 -0.31 -12.16 12.04
C GLY A 53 -1.49 -11.23 11.70
N ASP A 54 -2.64 -11.78 11.26
CA ASP A 54 -3.86 -11.00 11.00
C ASP A 54 -4.71 -10.76 12.25
N GLU A 55 -4.37 -11.36 13.40
CA GLU A 55 -5.23 -11.43 14.60
C GLU A 55 -5.62 -10.05 15.14
N LYS A 56 -4.78 -9.05 14.88
CA LYS A 56 -5.00 -7.65 15.30
C LYS A 56 -5.34 -6.72 14.15
N GLU A 57 -5.45 -7.20 12.91
CA GLU A 57 -5.76 -6.33 11.77
C GLU A 57 -7.15 -5.68 11.95
N ALA A 58 -8.11 -6.42 12.51
CA ALA A 58 -9.44 -5.93 12.84
C ALA A 58 -9.41 -4.74 13.82
N ASP A 59 -8.52 -4.73 14.80
CA ASP A 59 -8.39 -3.66 15.82
C ASP A 59 -8.05 -2.29 15.21
N PHE A 60 -7.48 -2.28 14.00
CA PHE A 60 -7.10 -1.06 13.29
C PHE A 60 -8.14 -0.60 12.27
N MET A 61 -9.28 -1.27 12.17
CA MET A 61 -10.34 -0.93 11.22
C MET A 61 -11.51 -0.24 11.93
N VAL A 62 -12.09 0.74 11.27
CA VAL A 62 -13.27 1.45 11.76
C VAL A 62 -14.49 0.83 11.08
N THR A 63 -15.38 0.18 11.84
CA THR A 63 -16.60 -0.42 11.29
C THR A 63 -17.87 0.34 11.68
N ASP A 64 -17.76 1.25 12.66
CA ASP A 64 -18.85 2.10 13.16
C ASP A 64 -18.84 3.49 12.49
N ILE A 65 -20.03 3.99 12.14
CA ILE A 65 -20.20 5.26 11.43
C ILE A 65 -19.87 6.48 12.30
N ASP A 66 -20.16 6.44 13.60
CA ASP A 66 -19.90 7.58 14.48
C ASP A 66 -18.42 7.68 14.81
N ALA A 67 -17.75 6.54 15.00
CA ALA A 67 -16.29 6.44 15.06
C ALA A 67 -15.65 6.98 13.77
N TYR A 68 -16.21 6.66 12.60
CA TYR A 68 -15.72 7.17 11.32
C TYR A 68 -15.89 8.69 11.20
N ARG A 69 -17.06 9.23 11.52
CA ARG A 69 -17.32 10.68 11.53
C ARG A 69 -16.41 11.43 12.50
N ALA A 70 -16.08 10.82 13.64
CA ALA A 70 -15.19 11.42 14.63
C ALA A 70 -13.76 11.68 14.08
N LEU A 71 -13.34 10.99 13.02
CA LEU A 71 -12.06 11.26 12.33
C LEU A 71 -12.03 12.67 11.70
N PHE A 72 -13.17 13.26 11.39
CA PHE A 72 -13.30 14.55 10.70
C PHE A 72 -13.75 15.69 11.62
N LYS A 73 -13.82 15.47 12.93
CA LYS A 73 -14.30 16.49 13.90
C LYS A 73 -13.43 17.75 14.00
N LYS A 74 -12.19 17.69 13.51
CA LYS A 74 -11.24 18.82 13.52
C LYS A 74 -11.19 19.57 12.17
N VAL A 75 -12.05 19.23 11.23
CA VAL A 75 -12.22 20.03 10.01
C VAL A 75 -12.73 21.42 10.41
N THR A 76 -12.12 22.46 9.88
CA THR A 76 -12.55 23.84 10.07
C THR A 76 -13.01 24.44 8.75
N ASN A 77 -12.07 24.90 7.93
CA ASN A 77 -12.28 25.65 6.71
C ASN A 77 -11.62 24.98 5.49
N GLN A 78 -11.16 23.73 5.64
CA GLN A 78 -10.60 22.97 4.53
C GLN A 78 -11.69 22.66 3.51
N VAL A 79 -11.37 22.89 2.24
CA VAL A 79 -12.28 22.66 1.11
C VAL A 79 -12.30 21.18 0.75
N ALA A 80 -11.13 20.55 0.71
CA ALA A 80 -10.97 19.14 0.37
C ALA A 80 -10.74 18.32 1.66
N ILE A 81 -11.65 17.40 1.95
CA ILE A 81 -11.64 16.56 3.14
C ILE A 81 -11.47 15.11 2.69
N GLY A 82 -10.32 14.54 3.00
CA GLY A 82 -9.84 13.32 2.39
C GLY A 82 -9.65 12.16 3.35
N GLU A 83 -9.75 10.96 2.81
CA GLU A 83 -9.40 9.72 3.49
C GLU A 83 -8.68 8.79 2.50
N ALA A 84 -7.84 7.88 3.01
CA ALA A 84 -7.02 7.02 2.16
C ALA A 84 -6.93 5.59 2.69
N SER A 85 -7.78 4.70 2.18
CA SER A 85 -7.75 3.26 2.45
C SER A 85 -7.62 2.47 1.15
N THR A 86 -6.51 1.76 1.01
CA THR A 86 -6.15 1.09 -0.25
C THR A 86 -7.00 -0.15 -0.54
N SER A 87 -7.70 -0.66 0.46
CA SER A 87 -8.64 -1.77 0.31
C SER A 87 -9.93 -1.37 -0.41
N TYR A 88 -10.27 -0.07 -0.51
CA TYR A 88 -11.51 0.33 -1.18
C TYR A 88 -11.54 -0.06 -2.64
N LEU A 89 -10.42 0.09 -3.35
CA LEU A 89 -10.34 -0.34 -4.75
C LEU A 89 -10.62 -1.85 -4.90
N TYR A 90 -10.08 -2.65 -3.98
CA TYR A 90 -10.15 -4.12 -4.04
C TYR A 90 -11.47 -4.71 -3.54
N ILE A 91 -11.97 -4.23 -2.39
CA ILE A 91 -13.16 -4.77 -1.71
C ILE A 91 -14.43 -4.25 -2.38
N ALA A 92 -15.16 -5.13 -3.07
CA ALA A 92 -16.31 -4.75 -3.89
C ALA A 92 -17.40 -3.98 -3.12
N LYS A 93 -17.68 -4.35 -1.87
CA LYS A 93 -18.68 -3.68 -1.00
C LYS A 93 -18.40 -2.18 -0.79
N SER A 94 -17.15 -1.73 -0.98
CA SER A 94 -16.80 -0.33 -0.83
C SER A 94 -17.53 0.58 -1.81
N VAL A 95 -17.81 0.12 -3.02
CA VAL A 95 -18.46 0.95 -4.05
C VAL A 95 -19.86 1.38 -3.61
N GLU A 96 -20.68 0.43 -3.17
CA GLU A 96 -22.06 0.67 -2.74
C GLU A 96 -22.11 1.55 -1.48
N ARG A 97 -21.22 1.28 -0.51
CA ARG A 97 -21.14 2.05 0.75
C ARG A 97 -20.67 3.48 0.50
N ILE A 98 -19.66 3.69 -0.35
CA ILE A 98 -19.23 5.04 -0.76
C ILE A 98 -20.39 5.77 -1.44
N LYS A 99 -21.09 5.10 -2.37
CA LYS A 99 -22.22 5.71 -3.09
C LYS A 99 -23.35 6.10 -2.14
N TYR A 100 -23.63 5.29 -1.14
CA TYR A 100 -24.65 5.57 -0.13
C TYR A 100 -24.30 6.81 0.72
N TYR A 101 -23.09 6.89 1.28
CA TYR A 101 -22.73 7.95 2.21
C TYR A 101 -22.28 9.26 1.56
N ILE A 102 -21.49 9.17 0.49
CA ILE A 102 -20.80 10.30 -0.13
C ILE A 102 -20.89 10.19 -1.67
N PRO A 103 -22.11 10.20 -2.25
CA PRO A 103 -22.33 9.94 -3.68
C PRO A 103 -21.63 10.92 -4.62
N LYS A 104 -21.28 12.11 -4.12
CA LYS A 104 -20.62 13.19 -4.86
C LYS A 104 -19.10 13.25 -4.63
N ALA A 105 -18.53 12.31 -3.88
CA ALA A 105 -17.11 12.33 -3.59
C ALA A 105 -16.26 12.18 -4.86
N LYS A 106 -15.08 12.80 -4.83
CA LYS A 106 -14.02 12.61 -5.81
C LYS A 106 -13.19 11.39 -5.44
N LEU A 107 -12.92 10.52 -6.40
CA LEU A 107 -12.32 9.21 -6.19
C LEU A 107 -10.99 9.15 -6.93
N ILE A 108 -9.92 8.83 -6.20
CA ILE A 108 -8.56 8.82 -6.73
C ILE A 108 -8.00 7.40 -6.63
N ALA A 109 -7.54 6.87 -7.75
CA ALA A 109 -6.80 5.62 -7.82
C ALA A 109 -5.39 5.85 -8.35
N ILE A 110 -4.41 5.18 -7.77
CA ILE A 110 -3.02 5.16 -8.24
C ILE A 110 -2.67 3.71 -8.55
N LEU A 111 -2.42 3.43 -9.82
CA LEU A 111 -2.12 2.11 -10.31
C LEU A 111 -0.62 1.95 -10.51
N ARG A 112 -0.12 0.73 -10.37
CA ARG A 112 1.30 0.40 -10.56
C ARG A 112 1.36 -0.85 -11.43
N ASP A 113 2.45 -1.06 -12.17
CA ASP A 113 2.71 -2.38 -12.80
C ASP A 113 2.31 -3.50 -11.81
N PRO A 114 1.31 -4.34 -12.14
CA PRO A 114 0.67 -5.21 -11.16
C PRO A 114 1.63 -6.32 -10.68
N ALA A 115 2.61 -6.71 -11.48
CA ALA A 115 3.66 -7.63 -11.05
C ALA A 115 4.61 -6.98 -10.03
N GLU A 116 5.02 -5.73 -10.27
CA GLU A 116 5.83 -4.95 -9.34
C GLU A 116 5.07 -4.61 -8.04
N ARG A 117 3.75 -4.39 -8.14
CA ARG A 117 2.84 -4.19 -7.00
C ARG A 117 2.75 -5.45 -6.15
N ALA A 118 2.49 -6.60 -6.75
CA ALA A 118 2.42 -7.90 -6.08
C ALA A 118 3.73 -8.22 -5.36
N TYR A 119 4.87 -8.05 -6.03
CA TYR A 119 6.17 -8.27 -5.41
C TYR A 119 6.44 -7.29 -4.27
N SER A 120 6.09 -6.02 -4.44
CA SER A 120 6.22 -5.04 -3.36
C SER A 120 5.35 -5.35 -2.14
N ASN A 121 4.22 -6.02 -2.35
CA ASN A 121 3.32 -6.49 -1.29
C ASN A 121 3.95 -7.67 -0.55
N TYR A 122 4.46 -8.67 -1.26
CA TYR A 122 5.21 -9.80 -0.71
C TYR A 122 6.37 -9.33 0.15
N LEU A 123 7.19 -8.41 -0.35
CA LEU A 123 8.31 -7.84 0.40
C LEU A 123 7.90 -7.13 1.68
N HIS A 124 6.68 -6.60 1.74
CA HIS A 124 6.17 -5.97 2.95
C HIS A 124 5.90 -7.00 4.04
N LEU A 125 5.18 -8.08 3.71
CA LEU A 125 4.88 -9.16 4.64
C LEU A 125 6.14 -9.93 5.05
N LEU A 126 7.08 -10.12 4.12
CA LEU A 126 8.39 -10.72 4.43
C LEU A 126 9.20 -9.85 5.40
N LYS A 127 9.15 -8.52 5.28
CA LYS A 127 9.79 -7.60 6.24
C LYS A 127 9.16 -7.66 7.62
N GLN A 128 7.86 -7.93 7.69
CA GLN A 128 7.13 -8.12 8.95
C GLN A 128 7.31 -9.53 9.52
N GLU A 129 8.12 -10.38 8.88
CA GLU A 129 8.33 -11.77 9.27
C GLU A 129 7.04 -12.61 9.26
N ARG A 130 6.06 -12.19 8.44
CA ARG A 130 4.75 -12.84 8.33
C ARG A 130 4.71 -13.87 7.22
N GLU A 131 5.37 -13.59 6.09
CA GLU A 131 5.37 -14.48 4.92
C GLU A 131 6.53 -15.48 5.01
N PRO A 132 6.26 -16.79 5.25
CA PRO A 132 7.31 -17.79 5.37
C PRO A 132 7.80 -18.32 4.02
N LEU A 133 6.99 -18.16 2.96
CA LEU A 133 7.23 -18.77 1.66
C LEU A 133 8.10 -17.91 0.76
N ASP A 134 8.70 -18.53 -0.27
CA ASP A 134 9.22 -17.75 -1.38
C ASP A 134 8.08 -17.11 -2.21
N PHE A 135 8.42 -16.19 -3.10
CA PHE A 135 7.37 -15.45 -3.82
C PHE A 135 6.55 -16.33 -4.77
N ALA A 136 7.14 -17.35 -5.40
CA ALA A 136 6.42 -18.21 -6.33
C ALA A 136 5.44 -19.12 -5.57
N GLU A 137 5.89 -19.69 -4.45
CA GLU A 137 5.06 -20.48 -3.54
C GLU A 137 3.93 -19.64 -2.94
N ALA A 138 4.24 -18.41 -2.50
CA ALA A 138 3.28 -17.48 -1.95
C ALA A 138 2.17 -17.09 -2.94
N LEU A 139 2.50 -16.98 -4.24
CA LEU A 139 1.53 -16.76 -5.31
C LEU A 139 0.63 -17.98 -5.56
N ALA A 140 1.18 -19.19 -5.42
CA ALA A 140 0.42 -20.43 -5.59
C ALA A 140 -0.56 -20.70 -4.43
N GLN A 141 -0.27 -20.15 -3.25
CA GLN A 141 -1.08 -20.29 -2.03
C GLN A 141 -2.21 -19.27 -1.92
N GLU A 142 -2.30 -18.33 -2.84
CA GLU A 142 -3.23 -17.21 -2.72
C GLU A 142 -4.70 -17.61 -2.72
N GLU A 143 -5.11 -18.51 -3.63
CA GLU A 143 -6.50 -18.97 -3.69
C GLU A 143 -6.92 -19.65 -2.38
N GLU A 144 -6.06 -20.47 -1.77
CA GLU A 144 -6.30 -21.09 -0.47
C GLU A 144 -6.39 -20.04 0.65
N ARG A 145 -5.52 -19.03 0.64
CA ARG A 145 -5.56 -17.91 1.61
C ARG A 145 -6.86 -17.13 1.52
N ILE A 146 -7.35 -16.86 0.30
CA ILE A 146 -8.65 -16.20 0.07
C ILE A 146 -9.78 -17.05 0.67
N GLN A 147 -9.81 -18.36 0.36
CA GLN A 147 -10.85 -19.27 0.85
C GLN A 147 -10.85 -19.38 2.38
N ASN A 148 -9.68 -19.29 3.01
CA ASN A 148 -9.51 -19.33 4.46
C ASN A 148 -9.67 -17.96 5.15
N ASN A 149 -10.22 -16.96 4.46
CA ASN A 149 -10.46 -15.61 4.99
C ASN A 149 -9.20 -14.92 5.54
N TRP A 150 -8.08 -15.06 4.84
CA TRP A 150 -6.88 -14.28 5.13
C TRP A 150 -7.11 -12.83 4.72
N TRP A 151 -6.45 -11.88 5.39
CA TRP A 151 -6.58 -10.47 5.06
C TRP A 151 -6.21 -10.20 3.60
N SER A 152 -6.91 -9.27 2.95
CA SER A 152 -6.71 -8.97 1.53
C SER A 152 -5.27 -8.63 1.15
N PHE A 153 -4.45 -8.19 2.10
CA PHE A 153 -3.02 -7.90 1.88
C PHE A 153 -2.19 -9.15 1.53
N TRP A 154 -2.73 -10.36 1.71
CA TRP A 154 -2.16 -11.62 1.25
C TRP A 154 -2.50 -11.97 -0.20
N HIS A 155 -3.40 -11.21 -0.83
CA HIS A 155 -3.91 -11.49 -2.17
C HIS A 155 -3.02 -10.82 -3.23
N TYR A 156 -1.87 -11.44 -3.52
CA TYR A 156 -0.82 -10.87 -4.36
C TYR A 156 -1.23 -10.71 -5.84
N LYS A 157 -1.88 -11.69 -6.43
CA LYS A 157 -2.37 -11.69 -7.81
C LYS A 157 -3.62 -10.85 -7.92
N HIS A 158 -4.64 -11.14 -7.12
CA HIS A 158 -5.99 -10.58 -7.31
C HIS A 158 -6.05 -9.07 -7.07
N GLN A 159 -5.25 -8.52 -6.16
CA GLN A 159 -5.19 -7.07 -5.99
C GLN A 159 -4.63 -6.32 -7.22
N GLY A 160 -3.94 -7.03 -8.14
CA GLY A 160 -3.45 -6.47 -9.40
C GLY A 160 -4.41 -6.55 -10.57
N LEU A 161 -5.60 -7.18 -10.41
CA LEU A 161 -6.65 -7.24 -11.44
C LEU A 161 -7.46 -5.93 -11.40
N TYR A 162 -6.90 -4.87 -11.97
CA TYR A 162 -7.42 -3.52 -11.83
C TYR A 162 -8.63 -3.24 -12.72
N TYR A 163 -8.76 -3.89 -13.87
CA TYR A 163 -9.96 -3.68 -14.71
C TYR A 163 -11.23 -4.02 -13.94
N VAL A 164 -11.29 -5.23 -13.37
CA VAL A 164 -12.48 -5.66 -12.60
C VAL A 164 -12.75 -4.74 -11.41
N GLN A 165 -11.70 -4.15 -10.82
CA GLN A 165 -11.81 -3.21 -9.71
C GLN A 165 -12.34 -1.84 -10.15
N MET A 166 -11.70 -1.23 -11.16
CA MET A 166 -12.04 0.09 -11.68
C MET A 166 -13.41 0.09 -12.36
N LYS A 167 -13.75 -0.98 -13.08
CA LYS A 167 -15.05 -1.12 -13.75
C LYS A 167 -16.20 -0.94 -12.77
N ARG A 168 -16.14 -1.53 -11.57
CA ARG A 168 -17.19 -1.36 -10.54
C ARG A 168 -17.40 0.10 -10.15
N TYR A 169 -16.33 0.89 -10.11
CA TYR A 169 -16.42 2.31 -9.82
C TYR A 169 -17.02 3.10 -10.99
N TYR A 170 -16.57 2.83 -12.22
CA TYR A 170 -17.12 3.48 -13.42
C TYR A 170 -18.58 3.09 -13.72
N ASP A 171 -19.02 1.92 -13.29
CA ASP A 171 -20.42 1.49 -13.43
C ASP A 171 -21.37 2.27 -12.48
N VAL A 172 -20.84 2.94 -11.43
CA VAL A 172 -21.64 3.55 -10.34
C VAL A 172 -21.42 5.07 -10.21
N PHE A 173 -20.25 5.56 -10.57
CA PHE A 173 -19.86 6.97 -10.45
C PHE A 173 -19.59 7.57 -11.82
N GLU A 174 -19.86 8.85 -11.94
CA GLU A 174 -19.55 9.59 -13.16
C GLU A 174 -18.04 9.59 -13.42
N LYS A 175 -17.64 9.53 -14.69
CA LYS A 175 -16.22 9.54 -15.08
C LYS A 175 -15.50 10.79 -14.56
N SER A 176 -16.20 11.92 -14.43
CA SER A 176 -15.67 13.17 -13.85
C SER A 176 -15.40 13.10 -12.34
N GLN A 177 -15.95 12.12 -11.62
CA GLN A 177 -15.67 11.88 -10.21
C GLN A 177 -14.45 10.99 -10.00
N ILE A 178 -13.90 10.38 -11.05
CA ILE A 178 -12.81 9.40 -10.93
C ILE A 178 -11.56 9.93 -11.62
N LYS A 179 -10.44 9.95 -10.88
CA LYS A 179 -9.13 10.28 -11.43
C LYS A 179 -8.15 9.14 -11.18
N VAL A 180 -7.56 8.64 -12.25
CA VAL A 180 -6.56 7.56 -12.22
C VAL A 180 -5.19 8.16 -12.50
N TYR A 181 -4.20 7.77 -11.70
CA TYR A 181 -2.79 8.09 -11.91
C TYR A 181 -1.98 6.81 -11.98
N LEU A 182 -0.80 6.90 -12.57
CA LEU A 182 0.19 5.83 -12.54
C LEU A 182 1.24 6.11 -11.46
N TYR A 183 1.77 5.05 -10.87
CA TYR A 183 2.87 5.13 -9.92
C TYR A 183 4.11 5.76 -10.55
N GLU A 184 4.28 5.59 -11.86
CA GLU A 184 5.32 6.22 -12.67
C GLU A 184 5.19 7.75 -12.68
N ASP A 185 3.97 8.32 -12.64
CA ASP A 185 3.74 9.77 -12.55
C ASP A 185 4.32 10.31 -11.24
N LEU A 186 4.06 9.62 -10.13
CA LEU A 186 4.60 9.95 -8.81
C LEU A 186 6.14 9.87 -8.79
N LYS A 187 6.74 8.96 -9.57
CA LYS A 187 8.20 8.80 -9.61
C LYS A 187 8.88 9.83 -10.50
N ASN A 188 8.29 10.12 -11.64
CA ASN A 188 8.91 10.89 -12.70
C ASN A 188 8.60 12.38 -12.58
N ASN A 189 7.38 12.73 -12.16
CA ASN A 189 6.92 14.12 -12.01
C ASN A 189 5.94 14.27 -10.84
N PRO A 190 6.37 14.07 -9.58
CA PRO A 190 5.50 14.13 -8.41
C PRO A 190 4.77 15.47 -8.26
N LEU A 191 5.46 16.60 -8.52
CA LEU A 191 4.86 17.93 -8.39
C LEU A 191 3.79 18.18 -9.46
N GLY A 192 4.02 17.76 -10.71
CA GLY A 192 3.01 17.85 -11.77
C GLY A 192 1.77 17.02 -11.46
N MET A 193 1.97 15.78 -10.98
CA MET A 193 0.86 14.92 -10.54
C MET A 193 0.06 15.55 -9.40
N LEU A 194 0.73 16.14 -8.40
CA LEU A 194 0.07 16.79 -7.26
C LEU A 194 -0.69 18.05 -7.69
N LYS A 195 -0.13 18.84 -8.60
CA LYS A 195 -0.81 20.00 -9.18
C LYS A 195 -2.11 19.62 -9.90
N ASP A 196 -2.06 18.60 -10.75
CA ASP A 196 -3.25 18.06 -11.42
C ASP A 196 -4.27 17.52 -10.40
N MET A 197 -3.81 16.90 -9.31
CA MET A 197 -4.67 16.44 -8.22
C MET A 197 -5.34 17.60 -7.47
N PHE A 198 -4.64 18.71 -7.24
CA PHE A 198 -5.22 19.91 -6.65
C PHE A 198 -6.30 20.53 -7.55
N GLY A 199 -6.03 20.62 -8.86
CA GLY A 199 -7.04 21.03 -9.84
C GLY A 199 -8.26 20.10 -9.84
N PHE A 200 -8.05 18.79 -9.83
CA PHE A 200 -9.12 17.81 -9.70
C PHE A 200 -9.92 17.99 -8.41
N LEU A 201 -9.27 18.32 -7.29
CA LEU A 201 -9.91 18.58 -6.00
C LEU A 201 -10.54 19.98 -5.89
N GLU A 202 -10.42 20.83 -6.90
CA GLU A 202 -10.92 22.23 -6.93
C GLU A 202 -10.34 23.09 -5.79
N ILE A 203 -9.03 22.97 -5.55
CA ILE A 203 -8.29 23.79 -4.59
C ILE A 203 -7.13 24.52 -5.27
N ASP A 204 -6.44 25.39 -4.52
CA ASP A 204 -5.30 26.15 -4.99
C ASP A 204 -4.17 25.25 -5.52
N ASP A 205 -3.92 25.29 -6.83
CA ASP A 205 -2.93 24.46 -7.48
C ASP A 205 -1.51 25.09 -7.48
N THR A 206 -1.33 26.23 -6.82
CA THR A 206 -0.04 26.93 -6.68
C THR A 206 0.77 26.46 -5.47
N PHE A 207 0.11 25.80 -4.50
CA PHE A 207 0.78 25.21 -3.34
C PHE A 207 1.80 24.13 -3.76
N THR A 208 3.01 24.19 -3.22
CA THR A 208 4.06 23.20 -3.50
C THR A 208 4.41 22.44 -2.21
N PRO A 209 4.04 21.16 -2.09
CA PRO A 209 4.41 20.36 -0.93
C PRO A 209 5.89 20.00 -0.93
N ASP A 210 6.45 19.82 0.27
CA ASP A 210 7.78 19.28 0.45
C ASP A 210 7.79 17.77 0.15
N ILE A 211 8.52 17.42 -0.91
CA ILE A 211 8.73 16.05 -1.40
C ILE A 211 10.13 15.51 -1.07
N SER A 212 10.94 16.25 -0.31
CA SER A 212 12.30 15.86 0.08
C SER A 212 12.32 14.60 0.94
N GLU A 213 11.28 14.41 1.78
CA GLU A 213 11.03 13.16 2.47
C GLU A 213 10.61 12.06 1.47
N LYS A 214 11.61 11.35 0.94
CA LYS A 214 11.35 10.10 0.23
C LYS A 214 10.74 9.09 1.19
N VAL A 215 9.50 8.69 0.94
CA VAL A 215 8.85 7.60 1.67
C VAL A 215 9.69 6.33 1.58
N ARG A 216 9.78 5.63 2.72
CA ARG A 216 10.62 4.45 2.98
C ARG A 216 10.82 3.58 1.74
N GLN A 217 12.08 3.46 1.32
CA GLN A 217 12.48 2.56 0.23
C GLN A 217 12.06 1.12 0.53
N ALA A 218 11.87 0.32 -0.53
CA ALA A 218 11.65 -1.12 -0.44
C ALA A 218 12.67 -1.76 0.55
N PRO A 219 12.23 -2.71 1.39
CA PRO A 219 13.10 -3.31 2.39
C PRO A 219 14.36 -3.89 1.73
N ARG A 220 15.51 -3.62 2.35
CA ARG A 220 16.76 -4.28 1.95
C ARG A 220 16.86 -5.60 2.71
N LEU A 221 16.63 -6.69 1.97
CA LEU A 221 16.70 -8.05 2.51
C LEU A 221 18.14 -8.58 2.45
N PRO A 222 18.51 -9.50 3.35
CA PRO A 222 19.76 -10.21 3.23
C PRO A 222 19.79 -11.01 1.92
N LYS A 223 20.83 -10.78 1.11
CA LYS A 223 21.16 -11.50 -0.13
C LYS A 223 21.49 -12.95 0.18
N ASN A 224 22.16 -13.19 1.31
CA ASN A 224 22.49 -14.52 1.82
C ASN A 224 21.91 -14.69 3.23
N LYS A 225 20.88 -15.55 3.34
CA LYS A 225 20.20 -15.86 4.62
C LYS A 225 21.11 -16.63 5.59
N ALA A 226 21.97 -17.51 5.09
CA ALA A 226 22.93 -18.26 5.93
C ALA A 226 23.97 -17.32 6.54
N LEU A 227 24.47 -16.33 5.78
CA LEU A 227 25.34 -15.29 6.30
C LEU A 227 24.61 -14.41 7.33
N GLU A 228 23.35 -14.03 7.08
CA GLU A 228 22.57 -13.26 8.05
C GLU A 228 22.33 -14.05 9.36
N SER A 229 22.03 -15.35 9.25
CA SER A 229 21.90 -16.26 10.38
C SER A 229 23.22 -16.41 11.13
N PHE A 230 24.32 -16.65 10.41
CA PHE A 230 25.67 -16.69 10.97
C PHE A 230 26.00 -15.39 11.70
N LEU A 231 25.66 -14.21 11.17
CA LEU A 231 25.93 -12.92 11.80
C LEU A 231 25.05 -12.63 13.02
N SER A 232 23.84 -13.18 13.07
CA SER A 232 22.88 -12.90 14.14
C SER A 232 22.94 -13.91 15.30
N GLN A 233 23.28 -15.17 15.04
CA GLN A 233 23.34 -16.21 16.06
C GLN A 233 24.74 -16.34 16.70
N PRO A 234 24.84 -16.84 17.95
CA PRO A 234 26.10 -17.29 18.52
C PRO A 234 26.71 -18.39 17.63
N HIS A 235 28.01 -18.32 17.34
CA HIS A 235 28.69 -19.31 16.50
C HIS A 235 30.11 -19.56 17.02
N PRO A 236 30.62 -20.82 17.06
CA PRO A 236 31.96 -21.13 17.59
C PRO A 236 33.10 -20.33 16.94
N VAL A 237 33.01 -20.09 15.64
CA VAL A 237 33.97 -19.24 14.89
C VAL A 237 34.03 -17.81 15.45
N LYS A 238 32.91 -17.25 15.91
CA LYS A 238 32.88 -15.90 16.50
C LYS A 238 33.52 -15.84 17.88
N SER A 239 33.39 -16.90 18.68
CA SER A 239 34.03 -16.98 20.00
C SER A 239 35.54 -17.18 19.92
N ILE A 240 36.03 -17.78 18.83
CA ILE A 240 37.47 -17.92 18.57
C ILE A 240 38.08 -16.58 18.12
N LEU A 241 37.36 -15.80 17.31
CA LEU A 241 37.84 -14.52 16.77
C LEU A 241 37.62 -13.33 17.70
N SER A 242 36.70 -13.43 18.68
CA SER A 242 36.38 -12.34 19.60
C SER A 242 37.52 -11.79 20.46
N PRO A 243 38.53 -12.58 20.89
CA PRO A 243 39.66 -12.06 21.68
C PRO A 243 40.65 -11.21 20.86
N LEU A 244 40.64 -11.34 19.53
CA LEU A 244 41.63 -10.72 18.64
C LEU A 244 41.23 -9.33 18.14
N LEU A 245 39.99 -8.91 18.36
CA LEU A 245 39.44 -7.66 17.85
C LEU A 245 38.69 -6.89 18.94
N PRO A 246 38.96 -5.58 19.12
CA PRO A 246 38.14 -4.73 19.97
C PRO A 246 36.66 -4.76 19.57
N THR A 247 35.76 -4.77 20.55
CA THR A 247 34.30 -4.85 20.34
C THR A 247 33.79 -3.81 19.33
N SER A 248 34.30 -2.59 19.41
CA SER A 248 33.91 -1.49 18.51
C SER A 248 34.29 -1.72 17.03
N LEU A 249 35.42 -2.38 16.78
CA LEU A 249 35.85 -2.78 15.43
C LEU A 249 35.02 -3.95 14.91
N ARG A 250 34.74 -4.94 15.77
CA ARG A 250 33.86 -6.07 15.46
C ARG A 250 32.47 -5.60 15.07
N ASP A 251 31.86 -4.70 15.83
CA ASP A 251 30.52 -4.18 15.53
C ASP A 251 30.49 -3.39 14.23
N LYS A 252 31.52 -2.55 13.98
CA LYS A 252 31.67 -1.86 12.69
C LYS A 252 31.78 -2.84 11.52
N LEU A 253 32.58 -3.90 11.66
CA LEU A 253 32.74 -4.93 10.64
C LEU A 253 31.45 -5.73 10.41
N VAL A 254 30.80 -6.20 11.47
CA VAL A 254 29.51 -6.92 11.39
C VAL A 254 28.45 -6.05 10.73
N ASN A 255 28.34 -4.77 11.11
CA ASN A 255 27.40 -3.85 10.49
C ASN A 255 27.74 -3.55 9.02
N LYS A 256 29.03 -3.44 8.67
CA LYS A 256 29.47 -3.29 7.28
C LYS A 256 29.14 -4.53 6.44
N ILE A 257 29.42 -5.73 6.95
CA ILE A 257 29.09 -7.00 6.27
C ILE A 257 27.58 -7.14 6.13
N ARG A 258 26.80 -6.85 7.19
CA ARG A 258 25.33 -6.87 7.15
C ARG A 258 24.78 -5.87 6.13
N TYR A 259 25.37 -4.68 6.04
CA TYR A 259 25.02 -3.68 5.03
C TYR A 259 25.29 -4.18 3.59
N LEU A 260 26.45 -4.79 3.35
CA LEU A 260 26.84 -5.35 2.05
C LEU A 260 26.00 -6.58 1.66
N ASN A 261 25.65 -7.39 2.66
CA ASN A 261 24.72 -8.51 2.53
C ASN A 261 23.29 -8.02 2.28
N ARG A 262 22.97 -6.74 2.39
CA ARG A 262 21.59 -6.24 2.18
C ARG A 262 21.41 -5.65 0.79
N GLY A 263 20.52 -6.24 0.00
CA GLY A 263 20.17 -5.80 -1.35
C GLY A 263 18.69 -5.50 -1.49
N LYS A 264 18.30 -4.78 -2.53
CA LYS A 264 16.91 -4.80 -2.99
C LYS A 264 16.69 -6.18 -3.63
N PRO A 265 15.87 -7.04 -3.04
CA PRO A 265 15.55 -8.32 -3.66
C PRO A 265 14.89 -8.04 -5.01
N LYS A 266 15.27 -8.77 -6.04
CA LYS A 266 14.77 -8.59 -7.41
C LYS A 266 13.70 -9.63 -7.67
N LEU A 267 12.62 -9.21 -8.32
CA LEU A 267 11.63 -10.12 -8.85
C LEU A 267 12.31 -11.03 -9.89
N SER A 268 12.14 -12.35 -9.75
CA SER A 268 12.65 -13.32 -10.72
C SER A 268 12.06 -13.04 -12.11
N PRO A 269 12.87 -12.98 -13.18
CA PRO A 269 12.35 -12.77 -14.54
C PRO A 269 11.29 -13.80 -14.95
N ALA A 270 11.43 -15.06 -14.52
CA ALA A 270 10.48 -16.12 -14.81
C ALA A 270 9.11 -15.86 -14.14
N VAL A 271 9.13 -15.51 -12.84
CA VAL A 271 7.90 -15.17 -12.10
C VAL A 271 7.27 -13.88 -12.64
N ARG A 272 8.09 -12.88 -13.00
CA ARG A 272 7.59 -11.66 -13.64
C ARG A 272 6.86 -11.97 -14.95
N LYS A 273 7.43 -12.83 -15.80
CA LYS A 273 6.82 -13.24 -17.06
C LYS A 273 5.47 -13.92 -16.82
N GLN A 274 5.38 -14.82 -15.84
CA GLN A 274 4.11 -15.48 -15.48
C GLN A 274 3.05 -14.47 -15.03
N LEU A 275 3.41 -13.52 -14.17
CA LEU A 275 2.49 -12.48 -13.72
C LEU A 275 2.03 -11.58 -14.86
N ILE A 276 2.93 -11.16 -15.75
CA ILE A 276 2.56 -10.35 -16.92
C ILE A 276 1.57 -11.08 -17.80
N GLU A 277 1.76 -12.38 -18.03
CA GLU A 277 0.82 -13.17 -18.82
C GLU A 277 -0.53 -13.28 -18.13
N PHE A 278 -0.54 -13.51 -16.82
CA PHE A 278 -1.76 -13.52 -16.00
C PHE A 278 -2.54 -12.21 -16.07
N TYR A 279 -1.86 -11.06 -16.04
CA TYR A 279 -2.48 -9.73 -16.07
C TYR A 279 -2.77 -9.20 -17.48
N ARG A 280 -2.30 -9.86 -18.54
CA ARG A 280 -2.33 -9.31 -19.90
C ARG A 280 -3.73 -8.84 -20.30
N GLU A 281 -4.71 -9.72 -20.14
CA GLU A 281 -6.09 -9.43 -20.54
C GLU A 281 -6.72 -8.32 -19.69
N ASP A 282 -6.50 -8.36 -18.37
CA ASP A 282 -7.00 -7.31 -17.46
C ASP A 282 -6.39 -5.93 -17.79
N ILE A 283 -5.10 -5.88 -18.16
CA ILE A 283 -4.45 -4.63 -18.58
C ILE A 283 -5.04 -4.11 -19.88
N LEU A 284 -5.28 -4.97 -20.87
CA LEU A 284 -5.87 -4.57 -22.14
C LEU A 284 -7.27 -4.00 -21.94
N GLN A 285 -8.11 -4.66 -21.15
CA GLN A 285 -9.45 -4.17 -20.85
C GLN A 285 -9.44 -2.87 -20.03
N LEU A 286 -8.47 -2.71 -19.12
CA LEU A 286 -8.32 -1.49 -18.31
C LEU A 286 -7.96 -0.26 -19.15
N GLN A 287 -7.24 -0.43 -20.27
CA GLN A 287 -6.86 0.67 -21.15
C GLN A 287 -8.08 1.34 -21.81
N ASP A 288 -9.19 0.60 -21.95
CA ASP A 288 -10.40 1.04 -22.64
C ASP A 288 -11.47 1.66 -21.71
N LEU A 289 -11.23 1.70 -20.39
CA LEU A 289 -12.13 2.33 -19.39
C LEU A 289 -12.00 3.88 -19.35
#